data_AF-A0A1I0P071-F1
#
_entry.id   AF-A0A1I0P071-F1
#
_cell.length_a   1.000
_cell.length_b   1.000
_cell.length_c   1.000
_cell.angle_alpha   90.00
_cell.angle_beta   90.00
_cell.angle_gamma   90.00
#
_symmetry.space_group_name_H-M   'P 1'
#
loop_
_entity.id
_entity.type
_entity.pdbx_description
1 polymer ?
#
loop_
_entity_poly.entity_id
_entity_poly.type
_entity_poly.pdbx_seq_one_letter_code
_entity_poly.pdbx_strand_id
1 'polypeptide(L)'
;MNISNYIESGIIERYLLGLTSPEQEEELLQLRRIYPLLDLEVTAAELRIEDKLMEEGTMPPAVLKEAILQQIRPDKEWDNRSWTGYNSHEHTNTHHTYIPIEPFWNRRISVSMWWRCAFIAMTVLTMSLAASTWHFYHRADMLEDILIRLKVPTIDHPAPNAR
;
A
#
# COMPACT_ATOMS: atom_id res chain seq x y z
N MET A 1 21.10 -39.99 -24.91
CA MET A 1 19.81 -39.77 -25.60
C MET A 1 20.10 -39.27 -27.00
N ASN A 2 19.42 -39.77 -28.04
CA ASN A 2 19.47 -39.17 -29.38
C ASN A 2 18.33 -38.15 -29.49
N ILE A 3 18.64 -36.88 -29.76
CA ILE A 3 17.67 -35.79 -29.75
C ILE A 3 16.64 -35.91 -30.88
N SER A 4 17.02 -36.49 -32.02
CA SER A 4 16.12 -36.74 -33.15
C SER A 4 15.04 -37.76 -32.78
N ASN A 5 15.43 -38.86 -32.11
CA ASN A 5 14.46 -39.85 -31.61
C ASN A 5 13.51 -39.25 -30.56
N TYR A 6 13.99 -38.28 -29.77
CA TYR A 6 13.16 -37.59 -28.79
C TYR A 6 12.12 -36.69 -29.47
N ILE A 7 12.50 -35.97 -30.52
CA ILE A 7 11.59 -35.19 -31.36
C ILE A 7 10.53 -36.11 -32.00
N GLU A 8 10.97 -37.22 -32.61
CA GLU A 8 10.07 -38.18 -33.27
C GLU A 8 9.12 -38.90 -32.30
N SER A 9 9.44 -38.93 -31.00
CA SER A 9 8.59 -39.57 -29.99
C SER A 9 7.25 -38.86 -29.74
N GLY A 10 7.08 -37.63 -30.23
CA GLY A 10 5.85 -36.85 -30.09
C GLY A 10 5.63 -36.26 -28.70
N ILE A 11 6.68 -36.20 -27.86
CA ILE A 11 6.61 -35.60 -26.51
C ILE A 11 6.29 -34.10 -26.61
N ILE A 12 6.78 -33.42 -27.65
CA ILE A 12 6.59 -31.98 -27.88
C ILE A 12 5.11 -31.68 -28.15
N GLU A 13 4.46 -32.43 -29.03
CA GLU A 13 3.03 -32.24 -29.34
C GLU A 13 2.16 -32.55 -28.13
N ARG A 14 2.48 -33.61 -27.40
CA ARG A 14 1.79 -33.93 -26.14
C ARG A 14 1.96 -32.82 -25.11
N TYR A 15 3.13 -32.21 -25.05
CA TYR A 15 3.42 -31.11 -24.14
C TYR A 15 2.58 -29.88 -24.49
N LEU A 16 2.56 -29.48 -25.77
CA LEU A 16 1.77 -28.34 -26.25
C LEU A 16 0.26 -28.53 -26.02
N LEU A 17 -0.22 -29.77 -26.10
CA LEU A 17 -1.63 -30.10 -25.84
C LEU A 17 -1.94 -30.32 -24.35
N GLY A 18 -0.95 -30.23 -23.45
CA GLY A 18 -1.15 -30.46 -22.01
C GLY A 18 -1.42 -31.92 -21.64
N LEU A 19 -0.98 -32.88 -22.46
CA LEU A 19 -1.16 -34.34 -22.28
C LEU A 19 0.09 -35.05 -21.73
N THR A 20 1.07 -34.27 -21.31
CA THR A 20 2.38 -34.75 -20.83
C THR A 20 2.37 -34.89 -19.31
N SER A 21 3.07 -35.89 -18.78
CA SER A 21 3.22 -36.05 -17.33
C SER A 21 4.18 -34.98 -16.76
N PRO A 22 4.09 -34.63 -15.47
CA PRO A 22 4.96 -33.60 -14.89
C PRO A 22 6.45 -33.95 -15.00
N GLU A 23 6.81 -35.24 -14.95
CA GLU A 23 8.20 -35.69 -15.11
C GLU A 23 8.72 -35.46 -16.53
N GLN A 24 7.88 -35.70 -17.53
CA GLN A 24 8.22 -35.51 -18.94
C GLN A 24 8.31 -34.03 -19.30
N GLU A 25 7.48 -33.19 -18.70
CA GLU A 25 7.56 -31.72 -18.83
C GLU A 25 8.88 -31.20 -18.26
N GLU A 26 9.27 -31.65 -17.07
CA GLU A 26 10.54 -31.25 -16.47
C GLU A 26 11.73 -31.69 -17.33
N GLU A 27 11.71 -32.92 -17.86
CA GLU A 27 12.73 -33.41 -18.79
C GLU A 27 12.82 -32.51 -20.04
N LEU A 28 11.69 -32.17 -20.66
CA LEU A 28 11.66 -31.30 -21.84
C LEU A 28 12.25 -29.93 -21.53
N LEU A 29 11.88 -29.32 -20.40
CA LEU A 29 12.41 -28.01 -19.96
C LEU A 29 13.92 -28.06 -19.68
N GLN A 30 14.41 -29.15 -19.12
CA GLN A 30 15.84 -29.37 -18.94
C GLN A 30 16.56 -29.50 -20.28
N LEU A 31 16.01 -30.29 -21.21
CA LEU A 31 16.60 -30.50 -22.53
C LEU A 31 16.60 -29.24 -23.39
N ARG A 32 15.57 -28.39 -23.31
CA ARG A 32 15.50 -27.09 -23.99
C ARG A 32 16.66 -26.16 -23.63
N ARG A 33 17.16 -26.23 -22.38
CA ARG A 33 18.33 -25.44 -21.96
C ARG A 33 19.63 -25.89 -22.64
N ILE A 34 19.71 -27.15 -23.06
CA ILE A 34 20.92 -27.77 -23.61
C ILE A 34 20.88 -27.77 -25.15
N TYR A 35 19.69 -27.97 -25.73
CA TYR A 35 19.48 -28.12 -27.17
C TYR A 35 18.50 -27.08 -27.72
N PRO A 36 18.99 -25.96 -28.30
CA PRO A 36 18.11 -24.94 -28.89
C PRO A 36 17.34 -25.46 -30.11
N LEU A 37 17.75 -26.59 -30.70
CA LEU A 37 17.00 -27.28 -31.76
C LEU A 37 15.58 -27.63 -31.31
N LEU A 38 15.38 -27.94 -30.02
CA LEU A 38 14.05 -28.24 -29.49
C LEU A 38 13.13 -27.01 -29.53
N ASP A 39 13.65 -25.79 -29.37
CA ASP A 39 12.81 -24.59 -29.47
C ASP A 39 12.29 -24.37 -30.89
N LEU A 40 13.12 -24.68 -31.90
CA LEU A 40 12.70 -24.63 -33.30
C LEU A 40 11.61 -25.65 -33.58
N GLU A 41 11.75 -26.87 -33.07
CA GLU A 41 10.73 -27.91 -33.25
C GLU A 41 9.44 -27.59 -32.48
N VAL A 42 9.54 -27.06 -31.26
CA VAL A 42 8.37 -26.59 -30.49
C VAL A 42 7.62 -25.53 -31.28
N THR A 43 8.32 -24.53 -31.82
CA THR A 43 7.69 -23.48 -32.64
C THR A 43 7.05 -24.06 -33.91
N ALA A 44 7.71 -25.01 -34.57
CA ALA A 44 7.16 -25.67 -35.76
C ALA A 44 5.92 -26.52 -35.41
N ALA A 45 5.91 -27.18 -34.26
CA ALA A 45 4.76 -27.93 -33.77
C ALA A 45 3.60 -27.01 -33.37
N GLU A 46 3.87 -25.87 -32.73
CA GLU A 46 2.88 -24.83 -32.41
C GLU A 46 2.17 -24.35 -33.66
N LEU A 47 2.91 -24.00 -34.71
CA LEU A 47 2.33 -23.55 -35.99
C LEU A 47 1.48 -24.65 -36.64
N ARG A 48 1.96 -25.90 -36.66
CA ARG A 48 1.20 -27.04 -37.20
C ARG A 48 -0.13 -27.26 -36.46
N ILE A 49 -0.14 -27.04 -35.15
CA ILE A 49 -1.34 -27.16 -34.32
C ILE A 49 -2.26 -25.97 -34.58
N GLU A 50 -1.73 -24.74 -34.63
CA GLU A 50 -2.49 -23.52 -34.91
C GLU A 50 -3.21 -23.62 -36.26
N ASP A 51 -2.51 -23.99 -37.32
CA ASP A 51 -3.10 -24.13 -38.67
C ASP A 51 -4.28 -25.12 -38.65
N LYS A 52 -4.12 -26.26 -37.97
CA LYS A 52 -5.19 -27.26 -37.84
C LYS A 52 -6.38 -26.74 -37.02
N LEU A 53 -6.11 -26.05 -35.92
CA LEU A 53 -7.15 -25.47 -35.07
C LEU A 53 -7.88 -24.33 -35.77
N MET A 54 -7.21 -23.59 -36.66
CA MET A 54 -7.83 -22.56 -37.49
C MET A 54 -8.69 -23.17 -38.60
N GLU A 55 -8.24 -24.26 -39.22
CA GLU A 55 -9.00 -24.98 -40.25
C GLU A 55 -10.27 -25.64 -39.69
N GLU A 56 -10.15 -26.29 -38.52
CA GLU A 56 -11.27 -26.97 -37.85
C GLU A 56 -12.08 -26.05 -36.92
N GLY A 57 -11.65 -24.81 -36.77
CA GLY A 57 -12.20 -23.84 -35.83
C GLY A 57 -13.65 -23.46 -36.17
N THR A 58 -14.57 -23.65 -35.21
CA THR A 58 -15.95 -23.17 -35.34
C THR A 58 -16.07 -21.70 -34.95
N MET A 59 -16.95 -20.97 -35.63
CA MET A 59 -17.16 -19.55 -35.32
C MET A 59 -17.80 -19.40 -33.93
N PRO A 60 -17.17 -18.67 -32.99
CA PRO A 60 -17.74 -18.48 -31.67
C PRO A 60 -19.03 -17.62 -31.74
N PRO A 61 -20.00 -17.83 -30.82
CA PRO A 61 -21.18 -16.98 -30.73
C PRO A 61 -20.84 -15.49 -30.60
N ALA A 62 -21.51 -14.64 -31.38
CA ALA A 62 -21.23 -13.19 -31.43
C ALA A 62 -21.33 -12.49 -30.06
N VAL A 63 -22.20 -12.99 -29.17
CA VAL A 63 -22.41 -12.46 -27.81
C VAL A 63 -21.14 -12.57 -26.94
N LEU A 64 -20.30 -13.59 -27.19
CA LEU A 64 -19.07 -13.80 -26.40
C LEU A 64 -18.07 -12.68 -26.58
N LYS A 65 -17.96 -12.11 -27.79
CA LYS A 65 -17.07 -10.99 -28.07
C LYS A 65 -17.41 -9.80 -27.17
N GLU A 66 -18.70 -9.46 -27.07
CA GLU A 66 -19.15 -8.34 -26.24
C GLU A 66 -18.95 -8.61 -24.75
N ALA A 67 -19.23 -9.83 -24.28
CA ALA A 67 -19.02 -10.22 -22.89
C ALA A 67 -17.55 -10.11 -22.47
N ILE A 68 -16.62 -10.63 -23.29
CA ILE A 68 -15.18 -10.57 -23.04
C ILE A 68 -14.69 -9.11 -23.08
N LEU A 69 -15.10 -8.33 -24.08
CA LEU A 69 -14.73 -6.92 -24.18
C LEU A 69 -15.24 -6.09 -23.00
N GLN A 70 -16.39 -6.44 -22.42
CA GLN A 70 -16.89 -5.78 -21.21
C GLN A 70 -16.07 -6.12 -19.96
N GLN A 71 -15.51 -7.32 -19.87
CA GLN A 71 -14.65 -7.74 -18.75
C GLN A 71 -13.25 -7.12 -18.83
N ILE A 72 -12.71 -6.94 -20.03
CA ILE A 72 -11.38 -6.35 -20.25
C ILE A 72 -11.39 -4.82 -20.10
N ARG A 73 -12.56 -4.17 -20.24
CA ARG A 73 -12.72 -2.72 -20.11
C ARG A 73 -12.34 -2.22 -18.70
N PRO A 74 -11.22 -1.48 -18.53
CA PRO A 74 -10.79 -0.93 -17.24
C PRO A 74 -11.71 0.19 -16.71
N ASP A 75 -12.67 0.63 -17.51
CA ASP A 75 -13.49 1.83 -17.35
C ASP A 75 -14.70 1.67 -16.42
N LYS A 76 -15.07 0.45 -16.00
CA LYS A 76 -16.23 0.25 -15.10
C LYS A 76 -15.91 0.35 -13.61
N GLU A 77 -14.64 0.34 -13.20
CA GLU A 77 -14.28 0.39 -11.78
C GLU A 77 -14.06 1.82 -11.24
N TRP A 78 -13.98 2.82 -12.13
CA TRP A 78 -13.76 4.21 -11.72
C TRP A 78 -15.04 5.04 -11.57
N ASP A 79 -16.12 4.72 -12.29
CA ASP A 79 -17.32 5.59 -12.33
C ASP A 79 -18.34 5.32 -11.21
N ASN A 80 -18.20 4.19 -10.48
CA ASN A 80 -19.07 3.86 -9.34
C ASN A 80 -18.40 4.08 -7.98
N ARG A 81 -17.27 4.79 -7.93
CA ARG A 81 -16.88 5.52 -6.71
C ARG A 81 -17.49 6.90 -6.81
N SER A 82 -18.78 6.97 -6.49
CA SER A 82 -19.47 8.22 -6.22
C SER A 82 -18.58 9.08 -5.32
N TRP A 83 -18.06 10.14 -5.94
CA TRP A 83 -17.24 11.19 -5.40
C TRP A 83 -17.97 11.86 -4.23
N THR A 84 -17.80 11.36 -3.01
CA THR A 84 -17.94 12.19 -1.81
C THR A 84 -16.61 12.91 -1.59
N GLY A 85 -16.69 14.23 -1.77
CA GLY A 85 -15.58 15.12 -2.06
C GLY A 85 -14.39 15.07 -1.12
N TYR A 86 -13.21 15.24 -1.71
CA TYR A 86 -12.14 16.03 -1.11
C TYR A 86 -11.37 16.74 -2.23
N ASN A 87 -11.21 18.05 -2.04
CA ASN A 87 -10.44 18.96 -2.89
C ASN A 87 -9.03 18.41 -3.11
N SER A 88 -8.61 18.24 -4.36
CA SER A 88 -7.20 18.07 -4.68
C SER A 88 -6.80 19.11 -5.71
N HIS A 89 -5.88 19.96 -5.26
CA HIS A 89 -5.23 20.97 -6.06
C HIS A 89 -4.54 20.33 -7.27
N GLU A 90 -4.74 21.02 -8.38
CA GLU A 90 -4.04 20.98 -9.65
C GLU A 90 -2.57 20.54 -9.53
N HIS A 91 -2.26 19.38 -10.13
CA HIS A 91 -0.88 18.96 -10.37
C HIS A 91 -0.67 18.77 -11.86
N THR A 92 0.04 19.71 -12.45
CA THR A 92 0.49 19.69 -13.84
C THR A 92 1.56 18.62 -14.02
N ASN A 93 1.41 17.81 -15.06
CA ASN A 93 2.46 17.10 -15.80
C ASN A 93 3.46 16.25 -15.00
N THR A 94 3.40 14.92 -15.16
CA THR A 94 4.38 14.14 -15.95
C THR A 94 3.98 12.66 -15.86
N HIS A 95 3.91 12.01 -17.01
CA HIS A 95 3.40 10.65 -17.21
C HIS A 95 4.35 9.60 -16.61
N HIS A 96 4.00 9.03 -15.46
CA HIS A 96 4.66 7.84 -14.90
C HIS A 96 3.62 6.76 -14.62
N THR A 97 3.63 5.71 -15.43
CA THR A 97 2.86 4.48 -15.21
C THR A 97 3.49 3.75 -14.03
N TYR A 98 2.83 3.77 -12.88
CA TYR A 98 3.20 2.95 -11.74
C TYR A 98 2.39 1.64 -11.79
N ILE A 99 3.09 0.49 -11.79
CA ILE A 99 2.47 -0.80 -11.48
C ILE A 99 2.38 -0.87 -9.95
N PRO A 100 1.19 -0.91 -9.35
CA PRO A 100 1.07 -1.01 -7.91
C PRO A 100 1.47 -2.43 -7.49
N ILE A 101 2.69 -2.56 -6.94
CA ILE A 101 3.10 -3.76 -6.22
C ILE A 101 2.38 -3.71 -4.87
N GLU A 102 1.33 -4.50 -4.70
CA GLU A 102 0.58 -4.57 -3.45
C GLU A 102 1.49 -5.14 -2.34
N PRO A 103 1.85 -4.38 -1.29
CA PRO A 103 2.64 -4.94 -0.20
C PRO A 103 1.74 -5.89 0.61
N PHE A 104 2.10 -7.17 0.60
CA PHE A 104 1.51 -8.31 1.31
C PHE A 104 1.42 -8.14 2.85
N TRP A 105 1.97 -7.05 3.39
CA TRP A 105 1.78 -6.64 4.77
C TRP A 105 0.95 -5.37 4.82
N ASN A 106 -0.34 -5.55 5.06
CA ASN A 106 -1.27 -4.48 5.38
C ASN A 106 -0.93 -3.83 6.73
N ARG A 107 0.17 -3.06 6.79
CA ARG A 107 0.56 -2.22 7.93
C ARG A 107 0.15 -0.76 7.71
N ARG A 108 -1.03 -0.53 7.14
CA ARG A 108 -1.68 0.77 7.32
C ARG A 108 -2.25 0.77 8.73
N ILE A 109 -1.42 1.20 9.69
CA ILE A 109 -1.91 1.72 10.96
C ILE A 109 -2.75 2.93 10.57
N SER A 110 -4.03 2.70 10.25
CA SER A 110 -4.98 3.74 9.97
C SER A 110 -5.21 4.44 11.30
N VAL A 111 -4.39 5.43 11.59
CA VAL A 111 -4.64 6.25 12.77
C VAL A 111 -5.95 6.96 12.48
N SER A 112 -6.97 6.62 13.26
CA SER A 112 -8.29 7.21 13.11
C SER A 112 -8.15 8.72 13.17
N MET A 113 -8.90 9.42 12.32
CA MET A 113 -8.90 10.89 12.20
C MET A 113 -9.09 11.60 13.58
N TRP A 114 -9.60 10.84 14.56
CA TRP A 114 -9.78 11.20 15.96
C TRP A 114 -8.49 11.42 16.77
N TRP A 115 -7.32 10.97 16.31
CA TRP A 115 -6.04 11.28 16.97
C TRP A 115 -5.83 12.80 17.08
N ARG A 116 -6.16 13.56 16.04
CA ARG A 116 -5.99 15.02 16.07
C ARG A 116 -6.83 15.65 17.19
N CYS A 117 -8.08 15.18 17.35
CA CYS A 117 -8.94 15.62 18.45
C CYS A 117 -8.36 15.22 19.82
N ALA A 118 -7.84 14.00 19.96
CA ALA A 118 -7.20 13.55 21.20
C ALA A 118 -5.94 14.36 21.54
N PHE A 119 -5.14 14.73 20.54
CA PHE A 119 -3.94 15.54 20.74
C PHE A 119 -4.30 16.98 21.15
N ILE A 120 -5.29 17.58 20.50
CA ILE A 120 -5.81 18.90 20.87
C ILE A 120 -6.34 18.87 22.31
N ALA A 121 -7.13 17.85 22.67
CA ALA A 121 -7.65 17.71 24.03
C ALA A 121 -6.53 17.58 25.08
N MET A 122 -5.49 16.79 24.81
CA MET A 122 -4.31 16.68 25.68
C MET A 122 -3.60 18.02 25.85
N THR A 123 -3.39 18.78 24.77
CA THR A 123 -2.73 20.10 24.84
C THR A 123 -3.54 21.14 25.61
N VAL A 124 -4.87 21.12 25.48
CA VAL A 124 -5.75 22.02 26.24
C VAL A 124 -5.75 21.66 27.72
N LEU A 125 -5.76 20.36 28.05
CA LEU A 125 -5.73 19.89 29.44
C LEU A 125 -4.40 20.25 30.13
N THR A 126 -3.26 20.07 29.46
CA THR A 126 -1.96 20.46 30.02
C THR A 126 -1.84 21.97 30.21
N MET A 127 -2.32 22.78 29.26
CA MET A 127 -2.36 24.24 29.40
C MET A 127 -3.27 24.70 30.55
N SER A 128 -4.42 24.07 30.74
CA SER A 128 -5.32 24.35 31.87
C SER A 128 -4.65 24.08 33.22
N LEU A 129 -3.96 22.94 33.35
CA LEU A 129 -3.20 22.60 34.56
C LEU A 129 -2.02 23.56 34.79
N ALA A 130 -1.32 23.98 33.74
CA ALA A 130 -0.23 24.93 33.85
C ALA A 130 -0.73 26.30 34.30
N ALA A 131 -1.83 26.80 33.73
CA ALA A 131 -2.46 28.05 34.14
C ALA A 131 -2.97 27.99 35.60
N SER A 132 -3.57 26.87 35.99
CA SER A 132 -4.03 26.64 37.37
C SER A 132 -2.86 26.65 38.36
N THR A 133 -1.78 25.92 38.05
CA THR A 133 -0.56 25.89 38.85
C THR A 133 0.05 27.29 38.99
N TRP A 134 0.13 28.05 37.89
CA TRP A 134 0.67 29.41 37.94
C TRP A 134 -0.18 30.34 38.81
N HIS A 135 -1.51 30.32 38.66
CA HIS A 135 -2.39 31.11 39.51
C HIS A 135 -2.28 30.71 40.98
N PHE A 136 -2.18 29.41 41.28
CA PHE A 136 -1.97 28.92 42.63
C PHE A 136 -0.63 29.37 43.21
N TYR A 137 0.46 29.31 42.43
CA TYR A 137 1.78 29.77 42.85
C TYR A 137 1.79 31.26 43.17
N HIS A 138 1.19 32.08 42.30
CA HIS A 138 1.04 33.52 42.56
C HIS A 138 0.22 33.81 43.83
N ARG A 139 -0.77 32.96 44.15
CA ARG A 139 -1.52 33.06 45.42
C ARG A 139 -0.70 32.58 46.62
N ALA A 140 0.16 31.60 46.45
CA ALA A 140 1.07 31.11 47.48
C ALA A 140 2.15 32.15 47.81
N ASP A 141 2.76 32.78 46.81
CA ASP A 141 3.72 33.89 47.00
C ASP A 141 3.09 35.04 47.81
N MET A 142 1.83 35.40 47.52
CA MET A 142 1.11 36.40 48.31
C MET A 142 0.95 36.00 49.79
N LEU A 143 0.76 34.70 50.07
CA LEU A 143 0.66 34.20 51.45
C LEU A 143 2.03 34.21 52.14
N GLU A 144 3.10 33.87 51.43
CA GLU A 144 4.46 33.95 51.95
C GLU A 144 4.87 35.39 52.26
N ASP A 145 4.56 36.35 51.38
CA ASP A 145 4.80 37.79 51.64
C ASP A 145 4.04 38.29 52.86
N ILE A 146 2.76 37.90 53.02
CA ILE A 146 1.98 38.22 54.21
C ILE A 146 2.63 37.60 55.44
N LEU A 147 3.04 36.33 55.36
CA LEU A 147 3.68 35.63 56.46
C LEU A 147 5.04 36.24 56.82
N ILE A 148 5.88 36.60 55.84
CA ILE A 148 7.17 37.28 56.03
C ILE A 148 6.94 38.65 56.65
N ARG A 149 5.94 39.41 56.18
CA ARG A 149 5.57 40.71 56.77
C ARG A 149 5.05 40.59 58.21
N LEU A 150 4.43 39.48 58.57
CA LEU A 150 4.04 39.17 59.95
C LEU A 150 5.18 38.57 60.78
N LYS A 151 6.13 37.86 60.14
CA LYS A 151 7.26 37.14 60.77
C LYS A 151 8.46 38.04 61.00
N VAL A 152 8.71 39.01 60.13
CA VAL A 152 9.68 40.09 60.34
C VAL A 152 9.01 41.10 61.27
N PRO A 153 9.34 41.10 62.58
CA PRO A 153 8.89 42.20 63.42
C PRO A 153 9.47 43.48 62.82
N THR A 154 8.62 44.48 62.62
CA THR A 154 9.04 45.87 62.44
C THR A 154 9.82 46.29 63.69
N ILE A 155 11.10 45.92 63.75
CA ILE A 155 12.08 46.57 64.61
C ILE A 155 12.56 47.76 63.79
N ASP A 156 11.80 48.84 63.87
CA ASP A 156 12.45 50.14 63.96
C ASP A 156 11.86 50.91 65.14
N HIS A 157 12.80 51.26 65.99
CA HIS A 157 12.66 51.70 67.36
C HIS A 157 12.14 53.15 67.41
N PRO A 158 11.22 53.49 68.33
CA PRO A 158 10.96 54.87 68.67
C PRO A 158 12.06 55.34 69.62
N ALA A 159 12.80 56.40 69.28
CA ALA A 159 13.54 57.15 70.29
C ALA A 159 13.64 58.63 69.90
N PRO A 160 12.85 59.50 70.55
CA PRO A 160 13.10 60.93 70.56
C PRO A 160 14.17 61.22 71.61
N ASN A 161 15.19 62.01 71.27
CA ASN A 161 16.00 62.70 72.27
C ASN A 161 15.88 64.22 72.11
N ALA A 162 15.79 64.84 73.28
CA ALA A 162 15.30 66.17 73.56
C ALA A 162 16.33 67.28 73.23
N ARG A 163 15.79 68.51 73.23
CA ARG A 163 16.37 69.78 73.69
C ARG A 163 17.89 69.85 73.89
#